data_AF-A0A504XHW3-F1
#
_entry.id   AF-A0A504XHW3-F1
#
_cell.length_a   1.000
_cell.length_b   1.000
_cell.length_c   1.000
_cell.angle_alpha   90.00
_cell.angle_beta   90.00
_cell.angle_gamma   90.00
#
_symmetry.space_group_name_H-M   'P 1'
#
loop_
_entity.id
_entity.type
_entity.pdbx_description
1 polymer ?
#
loop_
_entity_poly.entity_id
_entity_poly.type
_entity_poly.pdbx_seq_one_letter_code
_entity_poly.pdbx_strand_id
1 'polypeptide(L)'
;MFQSSGQQLQRRRPGKYPVLAERDVVALEVATSQVANLATLPTLNDLVKSAAELGAVYAQVLEQVVAAQEVEDGGRVLRELGVSQNHLSSGCSSLRRAADVCYAKLKAMLLQEAHAELHMAPTSLVRTTYGWMLGNIYLYSAVLPEYYLLRDDSTSHALVLLRSINVLSWSPRVHTVPSSEMREPRAAVATYDLFNWSGGAACRRGLLSHVPHAKRFCESSFSSWSAVARRVAATYEELIVLHPTYAPLRLHYAISFAFLAMDTAADVAAGGTQALEGHPAKALKVIRSDRSKLERTYRHADAAHGPVLALLEAFLTPVALRTADQDAQLVAALREWGSCAEAQAALLEATSWPGGVFPGEYRAPLLRDAQLLHLLAKAQLHLGDDHAALQTLRLCL
;
A
#
# COMPACT_ATOMS: atom_id res chain seq x y z
N MET A 1 20.41 -17.65 -60.43
CA MET A 1 20.48 -19.12 -60.32
C MET A 1 21.21 -19.43 -59.03
N PHE A 2 20.54 -19.72 -57.92
CA PHE A 2 19.69 -20.87 -57.56
C PHE A 2 20.45 -21.79 -56.58
N GLN A 3 19.92 -21.85 -55.34
CA GLN A 3 19.86 -22.96 -54.37
C GLN A 3 21.16 -23.58 -53.80
N SER A 4 21.20 -24.16 -52.59
CA SER A 4 20.36 -24.07 -51.37
C SER A 4 21.04 -24.93 -50.30
N SER A 5 21.27 -24.42 -49.09
CA SER A 5 21.55 -25.23 -47.89
C SER A 5 21.17 -24.43 -46.64
N GLY A 6 19.90 -24.06 -46.52
CA GLY A 6 19.32 -23.38 -45.37
C GLY A 6 18.36 -24.29 -44.60
N GLN A 7 18.82 -25.48 -44.21
CA GLN A 7 18.15 -26.31 -43.19
C GLN A 7 19.11 -26.44 -42.01
N GLN A 8 19.17 -25.42 -41.17
CA GLN A 8 19.53 -25.62 -39.78
C GLN A 8 18.29 -25.37 -38.95
N LEU A 9 17.73 -26.48 -38.47
CA LEU A 9 16.71 -26.53 -37.43
C LEU A 9 17.03 -25.48 -36.36
N GLN A 10 16.24 -24.41 -36.32
CA GLN A 10 15.99 -23.71 -35.08
C GLN A 10 15.37 -24.73 -34.12
N ARG A 11 16.20 -25.31 -33.26
CA ARG A 11 15.78 -26.00 -32.05
C ARG A 11 14.92 -25.01 -31.25
N ARG A 12 13.60 -25.10 -31.44
CA ARG A 12 12.59 -24.57 -30.53
C ARG A 12 12.97 -25.05 -29.14
N ARG A 13 13.42 -24.12 -28.28
CA ARG A 13 13.45 -24.38 -26.85
C ARG A 13 12.00 -24.67 -26.44
N PRO A 14 11.69 -25.78 -25.76
CA PRO A 14 10.36 -25.99 -25.23
C PRO A 14 10.07 -24.86 -24.25
N GLY A 15 9.03 -24.08 -24.55
CA GLY A 15 8.60 -22.94 -23.74
C GLY A 15 8.31 -23.42 -22.32
N LYS A 16 8.99 -22.82 -21.34
CA LYS A 16 8.72 -22.99 -19.91
C LYS A 16 7.53 -22.12 -19.50
N TYR A 17 6.41 -22.25 -20.19
CA TYR A 17 5.16 -21.68 -19.73
C TYR A 17 4.28 -22.84 -19.26
N PRO A 18 3.84 -22.86 -17.99
CA PRO A 18 2.93 -23.89 -17.53
C PRO A 18 1.67 -23.82 -18.40
N VAL A 19 1.39 -24.91 -19.12
CA VAL A 19 0.14 -25.08 -19.87
C VAL A 19 -0.98 -25.16 -18.84
N LEU A 20 -1.99 -24.31 -18.99
CA LEU A 20 -3.22 -24.34 -18.19
C LEU A 20 -3.79 -25.76 -18.21
N ALA A 21 -4.04 -26.37 -17.06
CA ALA A 21 -4.66 -27.68 -17.02
C ALA A 21 -6.18 -27.53 -16.88
N GLU A 22 -6.96 -28.44 -17.47
CA GLU A 22 -8.43 -28.48 -17.33
C GLU A 22 -8.88 -28.43 -15.86
N ARG A 23 -8.11 -29.07 -14.97
CA ARG A 23 -8.31 -29.02 -13.51
C ARG A 23 -8.32 -27.60 -12.94
N ASP A 24 -7.52 -26.69 -13.50
CA ASP A 24 -7.37 -25.31 -13.00
C ASP A 24 -8.59 -24.47 -13.39
N VAL A 25 -9.18 -24.74 -14.57
CA VAL A 25 -10.45 -24.15 -15.03
C VAL A 25 -11.62 -24.62 -14.18
N VAL A 26 -11.74 -25.94 -13.97
CA VAL A 26 -12.80 -26.52 -13.13
C VAL A 26 -12.68 -26.03 -11.69
N ALA A 27 -11.46 -25.93 -11.16
CA ALA A 27 -11.22 -25.36 -9.83
C ALA A 27 -11.68 -23.89 -9.77
N LEU A 28 -11.42 -23.10 -10.81
CA LEU A 28 -11.87 -21.72 -10.89
C LEU A 28 -13.40 -21.61 -10.89
N GLU A 29 -14.12 -22.42 -11.65
CA GLU A 29 -15.59 -22.41 -11.71
C GLU A 29 -16.24 -22.79 -10.36
N VAL A 30 -15.74 -23.87 -9.75
CA VAL A 30 -16.23 -24.34 -8.44
C VAL A 30 -15.97 -23.28 -7.37
N ALA A 31 -14.75 -22.72 -7.33
CA ALA A 31 -14.38 -21.71 -6.35
C ALA A 31 -15.12 -20.39 -6.57
N THR A 32 -15.39 -19.99 -7.83
CA THR A 32 -16.19 -18.80 -8.16
C THR A 32 -17.61 -18.94 -7.63
N SER A 33 -18.22 -20.11 -7.85
CA SER A 33 -19.57 -20.43 -7.36
C SER A 33 -19.63 -20.41 -5.82
N GLN A 34 -18.61 -20.97 -5.16
CA GLN A 34 -18.50 -20.93 -3.70
C GLN A 34 -18.41 -19.49 -3.17
N VAL A 35 -17.51 -18.66 -3.71
CA VAL A 35 -17.32 -17.27 -3.26
C VAL A 35 -18.57 -16.42 -3.52
N ALA A 36 -19.26 -16.63 -4.64
CA ALA A 36 -20.51 -15.92 -4.94
C ALA A 36 -21.60 -16.19 -3.90
N ASN A 37 -21.73 -17.45 -3.44
CA ASN A 37 -22.67 -17.86 -2.40
C ASN A 37 -22.23 -17.45 -0.99
N LEU A 38 -20.92 -17.29 -0.77
CA LEU A 38 -20.33 -16.81 0.49
C LEU A 38 -20.37 -15.29 0.62
N ALA A 39 -20.70 -14.51 -0.42
CA ALA A 39 -20.83 -13.07 -0.24
C ALA A 39 -22.08 -12.67 0.57
N THR A 40 -23.02 -13.60 0.82
CA THR A 40 -24.33 -13.29 1.40
C THR A 40 -24.52 -13.71 2.87
N LEU A 41 -23.75 -14.65 3.43
CA LEU A 41 -24.04 -15.23 4.77
C LEU A 41 -22.90 -15.75 5.71
N PRO A 42 -21.57 -15.66 5.47
CA PRO A 42 -20.57 -16.28 6.36
C PRO A 42 -19.84 -15.31 7.30
N THR A 43 -19.04 -15.91 8.20
CA THR A 43 -18.07 -15.20 9.03
C THR A 43 -16.94 -14.62 8.17
N LEU A 44 -16.33 -13.51 8.61
CA LEU A 44 -15.27 -12.82 7.86
C LEU A 44 -14.04 -13.72 7.60
N ASN A 45 -13.74 -14.65 8.51
CA ASN A 45 -12.67 -15.65 8.35
C ASN A 45 -12.85 -16.49 7.09
N ASP A 46 -14.03 -17.08 6.93
CA ASP A 46 -14.32 -18.00 5.83
C ASP A 46 -14.30 -17.25 4.50
N LEU A 47 -14.90 -16.05 4.47
CA LEU A 47 -14.91 -15.22 3.27
C LEU A 47 -13.49 -14.83 2.83
N VAL A 48 -12.65 -14.35 3.74
CA VAL A 48 -11.26 -13.98 3.41
C VAL A 48 -10.47 -15.20 2.92
N LYS A 49 -10.61 -16.33 3.60
CA LYS A 49 -9.90 -17.57 3.24
C LYS A 49 -10.31 -18.05 1.84
N SER A 50 -11.60 -18.24 1.59
CA SER A 50 -12.10 -18.73 0.31
C SER A 50 -11.81 -17.75 -0.83
N ALA A 51 -11.91 -16.44 -0.59
CA ALA A 51 -11.58 -15.45 -1.61
C ALA A 51 -10.07 -15.47 -1.93
N ALA A 52 -9.19 -15.63 -0.95
CA ALA A 52 -7.74 -15.73 -1.20
C ALA A 52 -7.36 -17.04 -1.92
N GLU A 53 -8.01 -18.15 -1.61
CA GLU A 53 -7.85 -19.43 -2.33
C GLU A 53 -8.27 -19.29 -3.79
N LEU A 54 -9.46 -18.74 -4.05
CA LEU A 54 -9.92 -18.42 -5.41
C LEU A 54 -8.97 -17.45 -6.11
N GLY A 55 -8.49 -16.43 -5.39
CA GLY A 55 -7.58 -15.42 -5.92
C GLY A 55 -6.24 -16.00 -6.37
N ALA A 56 -5.74 -17.03 -5.68
CA ALA A 56 -4.53 -17.71 -6.08
C ALA A 56 -4.70 -18.52 -7.38
N VAL A 57 -5.82 -19.25 -7.51
CA VAL A 57 -6.15 -19.96 -8.76
C VAL A 57 -6.36 -18.95 -9.90
N TYR A 58 -7.09 -17.87 -9.62
CA TYR A 58 -7.36 -16.82 -10.58
C TYR A 58 -6.09 -16.13 -11.09
N ALA A 59 -5.17 -15.77 -10.19
CA ALA A 59 -3.89 -15.17 -10.56
C ALA A 59 -3.05 -16.09 -11.46
N GLN A 60 -3.01 -17.40 -11.17
CA GLN A 60 -2.32 -18.37 -12.03
C GLN A 60 -2.94 -18.44 -13.43
N VAL A 61 -4.28 -18.42 -13.53
CA VAL A 61 -4.98 -18.39 -14.81
C VAL A 61 -4.67 -17.10 -15.57
N LEU A 62 -4.64 -15.94 -14.90
CA LEU A 62 -4.26 -14.67 -15.53
C LEU A 62 -2.83 -14.67 -16.06
N GLU A 63 -1.85 -15.14 -15.27
CA GLU A 63 -0.45 -15.26 -15.70
C GLU A 63 -0.33 -16.08 -16.99
N GLN A 64 -1.08 -17.19 -17.07
CA GLN A 64 -1.10 -18.06 -18.25
C GLN A 64 -1.83 -17.43 -19.44
N VAL A 65 -2.91 -16.66 -19.20
CA VAL A 65 -3.62 -15.90 -20.24
C VAL A 65 -2.69 -14.85 -20.86
N VAL A 66 -1.98 -14.08 -20.03
CA VAL A 66 -1.02 -13.07 -20.51
C VAL A 66 0.09 -13.73 -21.32
N ALA A 67 0.70 -14.80 -20.80
CA ALA A 67 1.74 -15.54 -21.52
C ALA A 67 1.25 -16.10 -22.87
N ALA A 68 0.01 -16.56 -22.95
CA ALA A 68 -0.58 -17.06 -24.18
C ALA A 68 -0.93 -15.96 -25.20
N GLN A 69 -1.17 -14.73 -24.75
CA GLN A 69 -1.38 -13.56 -25.62
C GLN A 69 -0.06 -13.00 -26.18
N GLU A 70 1.03 -13.10 -25.43
CA GLU A 70 2.38 -12.72 -25.90
C GLU A 70 2.91 -13.66 -26.99
N VAL A 71 2.48 -14.92 -26.98
CA VAL A 71 2.78 -15.87 -28.05
C VAL A 71 1.81 -15.60 -29.21
N GLU A 72 2.31 -15.45 -30.44
CA GLU A 72 1.56 -15.13 -31.68
C GLU A 72 0.38 -16.08 -32.03
N ASP A 73 0.03 -17.04 -31.18
CA ASP A 73 -1.03 -18.02 -31.40
C ASP A 73 -2.45 -17.46 -31.16
N GLY A 74 -2.60 -16.14 -30.97
CA GLY A 74 -3.89 -15.43 -31.01
C GLY A 74 -4.96 -16.02 -30.08
N GLY A 75 -4.56 -16.51 -28.91
CA GLY A 75 -5.47 -17.13 -27.93
C GLY A 75 -6.06 -18.49 -28.37
N ARG A 76 -5.46 -19.20 -29.32
CA ARG A 76 -5.85 -20.58 -29.68
C ARG A 76 -5.78 -21.51 -28.47
N VAL A 77 -4.68 -21.47 -27.72
CA VAL A 77 -4.48 -22.25 -26.48
C VAL A 77 -5.61 -22.01 -25.47
N LEU A 78 -6.04 -20.75 -25.27
CA LEU A 78 -7.13 -20.41 -24.35
C LEU A 78 -8.51 -20.95 -24.81
N ARG A 79 -8.74 -21.00 -26.12
CA ARG A 79 -9.95 -21.61 -26.71
C ARG A 79 -9.94 -23.12 -26.57
N GLU A 80 -8.80 -23.77 -26.75
CA GLU A 80 -8.62 -25.22 -26.54
C GLU A 80 -8.84 -25.61 -25.07
N LEU A 81 -8.59 -24.69 -24.14
CA LEU A 81 -8.77 -24.89 -22.70
C LEU A 81 -10.13 -24.42 -22.15
N GLY A 82 -11.03 -23.90 -23.00
CA GLY A 82 -12.36 -23.46 -22.59
C GLY A 82 -12.39 -22.22 -21.69
N VAL A 83 -11.28 -21.50 -21.50
CA VAL A 83 -11.24 -20.27 -20.69
C VAL A 83 -11.81 -19.11 -21.51
N SER A 84 -13.11 -18.90 -21.41
CA SER A 84 -13.80 -17.75 -22.01
C SER A 84 -13.52 -16.46 -21.24
N GLN A 85 -13.61 -15.31 -21.92
CA GLN A 85 -13.58 -14.00 -21.23
C GLN A 85 -14.68 -13.88 -20.17
N ASN A 86 -15.81 -14.58 -20.35
CA ASN A 86 -16.90 -14.61 -19.37
C ASN A 86 -16.46 -15.29 -18.07
N HIS A 87 -15.65 -16.35 -18.14
CA HIS A 87 -15.10 -17.02 -16.96
C HIS A 87 -14.17 -16.08 -16.18
N LEU A 88 -13.27 -15.38 -16.88
CA LEU A 88 -12.39 -14.40 -16.23
C LEU A 88 -13.18 -13.26 -15.59
N SER A 89 -14.13 -12.68 -16.31
CA SER A 89 -14.98 -11.60 -15.81
C SER A 89 -15.83 -12.03 -14.61
N SER A 90 -16.38 -13.24 -14.62
CA SER A 90 -17.16 -13.81 -13.51
C SER A 90 -16.29 -14.04 -12.27
N GLY A 91 -15.10 -14.61 -12.46
CA GLY A 91 -14.10 -14.81 -11.40
C GLY A 91 -13.69 -13.49 -10.76
N CYS A 92 -13.32 -12.49 -11.57
CA CYS A 92 -13.01 -11.14 -11.09
C CYS A 92 -14.18 -10.52 -10.32
N SER A 93 -15.40 -10.59 -10.87
CA SER A 93 -16.58 -9.98 -10.23
C SER A 93 -16.87 -10.60 -8.87
N SER A 94 -16.70 -11.91 -8.73
CA SER A 94 -16.89 -12.63 -7.47
C SER A 94 -15.80 -12.28 -6.46
N LEU A 95 -14.53 -12.25 -6.89
CA LEU A 95 -13.40 -11.83 -6.05
C LEU A 95 -13.52 -10.38 -5.61
N ARG A 96 -13.89 -9.47 -6.52
CA ARG A 96 -14.11 -8.06 -6.21
C ARG A 96 -15.23 -7.89 -5.19
N ARG A 97 -16.37 -8.55 -5.38
CA ARG A 97 -17.48 -8.50 -4.43
C ARG A 97 -17.06 -9.00 -3.04
N ALA A 98 -16.36 -10.13 -2.97
CA ALA A 98 -15.87 -10.66 -1.70
C ALA A 98 -14.88 -9.71 -1.02
N ALA A 99 -13.94 -9.15 -1.79
CA ALA A 99 -12.98 -8.18 -1.28
C ALA A 99 -13.67 -6.90 -0.78
N ASP A 100 -14.71 -6.42 -1.47
CA ASP A 100 -15.49 -5.23 -1.09
C ASP A 100 -16.27 -5.45 0.22
N VAL A 101 -16.89 -6.63 0.39
CA VAL A 101 -17.57 -7.00 1.64
C VAL A 101 -16.57 -7.09 2.79
N CYS A 102 -15.42 -7.74 2.57
CA CYS A 102 -14.33 -7.81 3.55
C CYS A 102 -13.81 -6.42 3.93
N TYR A 103 -13.61 -5.55 2.94
CA TYR A 103 -13.12 -4.19 3.12
C TYR A 103 -14.07 -3.35 3.95
N ALA A 104 -15.38 -3.38 3.64
CA ALA A 104 -16.38 -2.63 4.38
C ALA A 104 -16.43 -3.08 5.85
N LYS A 105 -16.39 -4.39 6.11
CA LYS A 105 -16.34 -4.94 7.48
C LYS A 105 -15.05 -4.56 8.19
N LEU A 106 -13.90 -4.70 7.54
CA LEU A 106 -12.60 -4.33 8.09
C LEU A 106 -12.53 -2.84 8.41
N LYS A 107 -13.00 -1.98 7.50
CA LYS A 107 -13.10 -0.54 7.71
C LYS A 107 -13.91 -0.24 8.97
N ALA A 108 -15.14 -0.75 9.05
CA ALA A 108 -16.02 -0.49 10.19
C ALA A 108 -15.38 -0.91 11.52
N MET A 109 -14.73 -2.09 11.54
CA MET A 109 -14.01 -2.57 12.74
C MET A 109 -12.78 -1.72 13.09
N LEU A 110 -11.91 -1.45 12.12
CA LEU A 110 -10.64 -0.74 12.35
C LEU A 110 -10.84 0.74 12.65
N LEU A 111 -11.92 1.34 12.13
CA LEU A 111 -12.31 2.71 12.44
C LEU A 111 -13.24 2.81 13.65
N GLN A 112 -13.60 1.68 14.28
CA GLN A 112 -14.48 1.61 15.46
C GLN A 112 -15.83 2.31 15.22
N GLU A 113 -16.41 2.10 14.03
CA GLU A 113 -17.74 2.60 13.70
C GLU A 113 -18.79 1.94 14.63
N ALA A 114 -19.86 2.68 14.95
CA ALA A 114 -20.90 2.18 15.85
C ALA A 114 -21.46 0.81 15.37
N HIS A 115 -21.63 -0.13 16.30
CA HIS A 115 -22.09 -1.51 16.05
C HIS A 115 -21.12 -2.43 15.29
N ALA A 116 -19.93 -1.96 14.88
CA ALA A 116 -18.92 -2.82 14.27
C ALA A 116 -18.43 -3.93 15.23
N GLU A 117 -18.49 -3.68 16.54
CA GLU A 117 -18.14 -4.62 17.62
C GLU A 117 -19.00 -5.90 17.62
N LEU A 118 -20.24 -5.85 17.10
CA LEU A 118 -21.10 -7.04 16.98
C LEU A 118 -20.59 -8.05 15.94
N HIS A 119 -19.68 -7.63 15.06
CA HIS A 119 -19.02 -8.48 14.09
C HIS A 119 -17.63 -8.94 14.53
N MET A 120 -17.18 -8.52 15.70
CA MET A 120 -15.86 -8.86 16.21
C MET A 120 -15.83 -10.29 16.74
N ALA A 121 -14.91 -11.10 16.19
CA ALA A 121 -14.24 -12.08 17.04
C ALA A 121 -13.56 -11.30 18.17
N PRO A 122 -13.52 -11.79 19.42
CA PRO A 122 -13.00 -11.04 20.54
C PRO A 122 -11.69 -10.33 20.15
N THR A 123 -11.61 -9.01 20.38
CA THR A 123 -10.44 -8.13 20.17
C THR A 123 -9.13 -8.71 20.71
N SER A 124 -9.19 -9.79 21.50
CA SER A 124 -8.07 -10.57 22.01
C SER A 124 -7.25 -11.37 20.98
N LEU A 125 -7.57 -11.34 19.67
CA LEU A 125 -6.83 -12.08 18.64
C LEU A 125 -6.33 -11.17 17.49
N VAL A 126 -5.33 -10.33 17.78
CA VAL A 126 -4.53 -9.55 16.80
C VAL A 126 -4.16 -10.36 15.54
N ARG A 127 -3.88 -11.65 15.70
CA ARG A 127 -3.56 -12.59 14.62
C ARG A 127 -4.68 -12.73 13.59
N THR A 128 -5.93 -12.75 14.04
CA THR A 128 -7.10 -12.94 13.20
C THR A 128 -7.33 -11.69 12.36
N THR A 129 -7.30 -10.51 12.99
CA THR A 129 -7.38 -9.21 12.30
C THR A 129 -6.26 -9.05 11.27
N TYR A 130 -5.02 -9.41 11.63
CA TYR A 130 -3.91 -9.45 10.68
C TYR A 130 -4.20 -10.35 9.48
N GLY A 131 -4.72 -11.57 9.71
CA GLY A 131 -5.07 -12.51 8.64
C GLY A 131 -6.14 -11.95 7.69
N TRP A 132 -7.15 -11.26 8.23
CA TRP A 132 -8.18 -10.61 7.44
C TRP A 132 -7.63 -9.47 6.58
N MET A 133 -6.83 -8.60 7.19
CA MET A 133 -6.16 -7.50 6.49
C MET A 133 -5.27 -8.03 5.36
N LEU A 134 -4.40 -8.99 5.68
CA LEU A 134 -3.48 -9.59 4.71
C LEU A 134 -4.23 -10.20 3.52
N GLY A 135 -5.31 -10.93 3.75
CA GLY A 135 -6.09 -11.52 2.66
C GLY A 135 -6.79 -10.48 1.80
N ASN A 136 -7.34 -9.43 2.42
CA ASN A 136 -7.95 -8.34 1.67
C ASN A 136 -6.92 -7.56 0.84
N ILE A 137 -5.75 -7.26 1.41
CA ILE A 137 -4.65 -6.59 0.72
C ILE A 137 -4.09 -7.46 -0.40
N TYR A 138 -3.94 -8.76 -0.19
CA TYR A 138 -3.52 -9.70 -1.24
C TYR A 138 -4.44 -9.61 -2.46
N LEU A 139 -5.76 -9.67 -2.25
CA LEU A 139 -6.72 -9.55 -3.34
C LEU A 139 -6.62 -8.20 -4.07
N TYR A 140 -6.58 -7.11 -3.32
CA TYR A 140 -6.60 -5.76 -3.88
C TYR A 140 -5.29 -5.27 -4.48
N SER A 141 -4.16 -5.83 -4.07
CA SER A 141 -2.84 -5.35 -4.51
C SER A 141 -2.10 -6.35 -5.39
N ALA A 142 -2.47 -7.63 -5.41
CA ALA A 142 -1.72 -8.65 -6.16
C ALA A 142 -2.57 -9.52 -7.10
N VAL A 143 -3.90 -9.55 -6.94
CA VAL A 143 -4.77 -10.41 -7.76
C VAL A 143 -5.66 -9.57 -8.70
N LEU A 144 -6.47 -8.69 -8.13
CA LEU A 144 -7.40 -7.86 -8.89
C LEU A 144 -6.69 -6.86 -9.83
N PRO A 145 -5.57 -6.21 -9.45
CA PRO A 145 -4.83 -5.33 -10.35
C PRO A 145 -4.44 -6.00 -11.68
N GLU A 146 -3.99 -7.26 -11.64
CA GLU A 146 -3.56 -8.00 -12.83
C GLU A 146 -4.69 -8.16 -13.86
N TYR A 147 -5.92 -8.39 -13.39
CA TYR A 147 -7.06 -8.46 -14.29
C TYR A 147 -7.44 -7.10 -14.86
N TYR A 148 -7.43 -6.04 -14.05
CA TYR A 148 -7.77 -4.71 -14.54
C TYR A 148 -6.71 -4.16 -15.49
N LEU A 149 -5.44 -4.51 -15.28
CA LEU A 149 -4.36 -4.27 -16.23
C LEU A 149 -4.62 -4.99 -17.56
N LEU A 150 -4.97 -6.28 -17.52
CA LEU A 150 -5.34 -7.06 -18.71
C LEU A 150 -6.54 -6.49 -19.47
N ARG A 151 -7.43 -5.76 -18.78
CA ARG A 151 -8.65 -5.17 -19.36
C ARG A 151 -8.50 -3.69 -19.70
N ASP A 152 -7.33 -3.10 -19.51
CA ASP A 152 -7.09 -1.66 -19.61
C ASP A 152 -8.08 -0.80 -18.78
N ASP A 153 -8.58 -1.33 -17.66
CA ASP A 153 -9.50 -0.63 -16.76
C ASP A 153 -8.74 0.10 -15.65
N SER A 154 -8.14 1.24 -15.99
CA SER A 154 -7.35 2.05 -15.06
C SER A 154 -8.16 2.54 -13.85
N THR A 155 -9.48 2.72 -13.98
CA THR A 155 -10.32 3.24 -12.88
C THR A 155 -10.48 2.19 -11.79
N SER A 156 -10.89 0.98 -12.17
CA SER A 156 -11.02 -0.13 -11.23
C SER A 156 -9.66 -0.55 -10.66
N HIS A 157 -8.61 -0.52 -11.50
CA HIS A 157 -7.22 -0.76 -11.10
C HIS A 157 -6.79 0.20 -9.99
N ALA A 158 -6.93 1.50 -10.20
CA ALA A 158 -6.54 2.49 -9.20
C ALA A 158 -7.35 2.34 -7.90
N LEU A 159 -8.65 2.08 -8.01
CA LEU A 159 -9.51 1.89 -6.84
C LEU A 159 -9.11 0.69 -5.98
N VAL A 160 -8.73 -0.44 -6.59
CA VAL A 160 -8.33 -1.63 -5.81
C VAL A 160 -7.00 -1.39 -5.10
N LEU A 161 -6.02 -0.79 -5.79
CA LEU A 161 -4.74 -0.43 -5.19
C LEU A 161 -4.93 0.54 -4.02
N LEU A 162 -5.76 1.56 -4.19
CA LEU A 162 -6.08 2.53 -3.14
C LEU A 162 -6.69 1.85 -1.90
N ARG A 163 -7.66 0.94 -2.09
CA ARG A 163 -8.28 0.22 -0.96
C ARG A 163 -7.26 -0.63 -0.21
N SER A 164 -6.26 -1.20 -0.89
CA SER A 164 -5.17 -1.93 -0.23
C SER A 164 -4.34 -1.03 0.69
N ILE A 165 -4.06 0.21 0.27
CA ILE A 165 -3.35 1.22 1.07
C ILE A 165 -4.21 1.65 2.25
N ASN A 166 -5.51 1.84 2.06
CA ASN A 166 -6.43 2.21 3.15
C ASN A 166 -6.41 1.17 4.27
N VAL A 167 -6.52 -0.13 3.95
CA VAL A 167 -6.43 -1.19 4.96
C VAL A 167 -5.11 -1.12 5.73
N LEU A 168 -3.99 -0.89 5.03
CA LEU A 168 -2.67 -0.72 5.66
C LEU A 168 -2.62 0.51 6.57
N SER A 169 -3.20 1.63 6.15
CA SER A 169 -3.19 2.87 6.94
C SER A 169 -3.95 2.75 8.27
N TRP A 170 -4.90 1.81 8.35
CA TRP A 170 -5.68 1.55 9.56
C TRP A 170 -5.04 0.50 10.47
N SER A 171 -3.98 -0.18 10.03
CA SER A 171 -3.28 -1.19 10.82
C SER A 171 -2.82 -0.71 12.20
N PRO A 172 -2.38 0.55 12.38
CA PRO A 172 -1.99 1.01 13.70
C PRO A 172 -3.15 1.00 14.68
N ARG A 173 -4.43 1.02 14.26
CA ARG A 173 -5.59 1.02 15.16
C ARG A 173 -5.93 -0.35 15.76
N VAL A 174 -5.18 -1.38 15.41
CA VAL A 174 -5.38 -2.72 15.97
C VAL A 174 -4.68 -2.81 17.32
N HIS A 175 -5.47 -2.65 18.38
CA HIS A 175 -5.00 -2.73 19.76
C HIS A 175 -5.93 -3.60 20.61
N THR A 176 -5.39 -4.15 21.69
CA THR A 176 -6.15 -4.93 22.68
C THR A 176 -6.69 -4.07 23.83
N VAL A 177 -6.50 -2.73 23.79
CA VAL A 177 -6.81 -1.81 24.88
C VAL A 177 -7.75 -0.70 24.38
N PRO A 178 -8.78 -0.29 25.16
CA PRO A 178 -9.69 0.81 24.80
C PRO A 178 -8.98 2.16 24.61
N SER A 179 -9.50 3.01 23.72
CA SER A 179 -8.92 4.33 23.37
C SER A 179 -8.77 5.29 24.56
N SER A 180 -9.62 5.17 25.58
CA SER A 180 -9.58 5.99 26.80
C SER A 180 -8.37 5.68 27.70
N GLU A 181 -7.93 4.42 27.75
CA GLU A 181 -6.78 3.97 28.55
C GLU A 181 -5.46 4.22 27.81
N MET A 182 -5.52 4.38 26.48
CA MET A 182 -4.35 4.63 25.61
C MET A 182 -3.69 5.99 25.86
N ARG A 183 -4.41 6.94 26.46
CA ARG A 183 -3.89 8.27 26.85
C ARG A 183 -3.10 8.24 28.16
N GLU A 184 -3.06 7.11 28.87
CA GLU A 184 -2.25 6.97 30.07
C GLU A 184 -0.77 6.66 29.73
N PRO A 185 0.21 7.32 30.37
CA PRO A 185 1.64 7.11 30.11
C PRO A 185 2.14 5.66 30.29
N ARG A 186 1.35 4.77 30.93
CA ARG A 186 1.68 3.35 31.15
C ARG A 186 1.05 2.41 30.12
N ALA A 187 0.19 2.89 29.21
CA ALA A 187 -0.46 2.07 28.19
C ALA A 187 0.43 1.71 26.99
N ALA A 188 1.58 2.39 26.85
CA ALA A 188 2.58 2.14 25.80
C ALA A 188 3.11 0.69 25.78
N VAL A 189 2.90 -0.08 26.85
CA VAL A 189 3.34 -1.48 26.99
C VAL A 189 2.42 -2.48 26.26
N ALA A 190 1.24 -2.05 25.77
CA ALA A 190 0.21 -2.96 25.25
C ALA A 190 -0.13 -2.81 23.74
N THR A 191 0.69 -2.11 22.95
CA THR A 191 0.53 -2.07 21.49
C THR A 191 1.25 -3.27 20.86
N TYR A 192 0.50 -4.28 20.44
CA TYR A 192 1.05 -5.37 19.62
C TYR A 192 1.42 -4.81 18.24
N ASP A 193 2.67 -4.95 17.85
CA ASP A 193 3.08 -4.72 16.48
C ASP A 193 2.55 -5.86 15.59
N LEU A 194 1.56 -5.56 14.75
CA LEU A 194 0.93 -6.54 13.85
C LEU A 194 1.91 -7.20 12.90
N PHE A 195 3.00 -6.52 12.55
CA PHE A 195 3.94 -6.98 11.51
C PHE A 195 5.24 -7.52 12.10
N ASN A 196 5.49 -7.34 13.40
CA ASN A 196 6.67 -7.87 14.10
C ASN A 196 6.42 -9.25 14.73
N TRP A 197 5.94 -10.18 13.92
CA TRP A 197 5.88 -11.60 14.28
C TRP A 197 7.19 -12.25 13.86
N SER A 198 8.10 -12.44 14.81
CA SER A 198 9.43 -13.04 14.66
C SER A 198 9.66 -13.84 13.36
N GLY A 199 10.45 -13.28 12.44
CA GLY A 199 10.99 -13.98 11.27
C GLY A 199 9.96 -14.55 10.29
N GLY A 200 8.84 -13.87 10.07
CA GLY A 200 7.79 -14.30 9.12
C GLY A 200 6.86 -15.39 9.67
N ALA A 201 6.83 -15.60 10.99
CA ALA A 201 5.93 -16.57 11.63
C ALA A 201 4.45 -16.27 11.34
N ALA A 202 4.06 -14.99 11.22
CA ALA A 202 2.72 -14.59 10.83
C ALA A 202 2.31 -15.15 9.47
N CYS A 203 3.20 -15.13 8.47
CA CYS A 203 2.91 -15.68 7.15
C CYS A 203 2.83 -17.21 7.15
N ARG A 204 3.71 -17.87 7.92
CA ARG A 204 3.74 -19.35 8.01
C ARG A 204 2.61 -19.94 8.84
N ARG A 205 2.09 -19.19 9.81
CA ARG A 205 1.03 -19.65 10.73
C ARG A 205 -0.30 -18.93 10.50
N GLY A 206 -0.34 -17.93 9.62
CA GLY A 206 -1.53 -17.12 9.37
C GLY A 206 -2.64 -17.88 8.64
N LEU A 207 -3.79 -17.23 8.53
CA LEU A 207 -5.00 -17.75 7.87
C LEU A 207 -4.75 -18.28 6.45
N LEU A 208 -3.75 -17.73 5.76
CA LEU A 208 -3.45 -17.99 4.35
C LEU A 208 -2.16 -18.79 4.14
N SER A 209 -1.62 -19.42 5.18
CA SER A 209 -0.32 -20.10 5.11
C SER A 209 -0.32 -21.32 4.19
N HIS A 210 -1.47 -21.93 3.96
CA HIS A 210 -1.65 -23.07 3.05
C HIS A 210 -1.83 -22.65 1.59
N VAL A 211 -2.05 -21.37 1.29
CA VAL A 211 -2.20 -20.83 -0.07
C VAL A 211 -0.82 -20.35 -0.56
N PRO A 212 -0.13 -21.07 -1.46
CA PRO A 212 1.29 -20.79 -1.75
C PRO A 212 1.56 -19.40 -2.32
N HIS A 213 0.68 -18.86 -3.17
CA HIS A 213 0.83 -17.50 -3.72
C HIS A 213 0.62 -16.43 -2.64
N ALA A 214 -0.45 -16.54 -1.83
CA ALA A 214 -0.71 -15.61 -0.75
C ALA A 214 0.37 -15.67 0.35
N LYS A 215 0.90 -16.86 0.64
CA LYS A 215 2.04 -17.03 1.55
C LYS A 215 3.30 -16.33 1.04
N ARG A 216 3.68 -16.56 -0.23
CA ARG A 216 4.85 -15.88 -0.85
C ARG A 216 4.68 -14.37 -0.85
N PHE A 217 3.47 -13.90 -1.17
CA PHE A 217 3.10 -12.49 -1.09
C PHE A 217 3.30 -11.91 0.32
N CYS A 218 2.82 -12.63 1.34
CA CYS A 218 3.03 -12.24 2.74
C CYS A 218 4.52 -12.20 3.11
N GLU A 219 5.28 -13.24 2.77
CA GLU A 219 6.70 -13.33 3.14
C GLU A 219 7.54 -12.22 2.47
N SER A 220 7.19 -11.81 1.24
CA SER A 220 7.91 -10.75 0.53
C SER A 220 7.50 -9.33 0.95
N SER A 221 6.24 -9.13 1.32
CA SER A 221 5.66 -7.78 1.48
C SER A 221 5.22 -7.44 2.90
N PHE A 222 5.06 -8.43 3.78
CA PHE A 222 4.48 -8.27 5.13
C PHE A 222 5.31 -8.95 6.24
N SER A 223 6.58 -9.25 5.96
CA SER A 223 7.51 -9.88 6.90
C SER A 223 8.19 -8.90 7.87
N SER A 224 8.15 -7.59 7.58
CA SER A 224 8.63 -6.50 8.44
C SER A 224 7.98 -5.17 8.05
N TRP A 225 8.11 -4.14 8.89
CA TRP A 225 7.69 -2.79 8.55
C TRP A 225 8.37 -2.24 7.31
N SER A 226 9.66 -2.50 7.11
CA SER A 226 10.38 -2.09 5.90
C SER A 226 9.82 -2.78 4.66
N ALA A 227 9.41 -4.05 4.76
CA ALA A 227 8.75 -4.75 3.65
C ALA A 227 7.38 -4.13 3.34
N VAL A 228 6.59 -3.82 4.37
CA VAL A 228 5.29 -3.14 4.22
C VAL A 228 5.47 -1.77 3.58
N ALA A 229 6.43 -0.97 4.05
CA ALA A 229 6.69 0.35 3.51
C ALA A 229 7.16 0.31 2.05
N ARG A 230 7.96 -0.69 1.66
CA ARG A 230 8.33 -0.92 0.24
C ARG A 230 7.10 -1.25 -0.59
N ARG A 231 6.19 -2.08 -0.07
CA ARG A 231 4.95 -2.43 -0.75
C ARG A 231 4.04 -1.21 -0.93
N VAL A 232 3.89 -0.38 0.10
CA VAL A 232 3.14 0.87 0.04
C VAL A 232 3.74 1.82 -1.00
N ALA A 233 5.06 2.02 -0.99
CA ALA A 233 5.73 2.85 -1.98
C ALA A 233 5.52 2.34 -3.41
N ALA A 234 5.69 1.03 -3.67
CA ALA A 234 5.43 0.44 -4.98
C ALA A 234 3.97 0.59 -5.42
N THR A 235 3.01 0.44 -4.50
CA THR A 235 1.58 0.65 -4.78
C THR A 235 1.31 2.11 -5.17
N TYR A 236 1.96 3.07 -4.51
CA TYR A 236 1.86 4.47 -4.92
C TYR A 236 2.55 4.77 -6.25
N GLU A 237 3.68 4.12 -6.58
CA GLU A 237 4.31 4.25 -7.90
C GLU A 237 3.35 3.84 -9.01
N GLU A 238 2.66 2.72 -8.82
CA GLU A 238 1.65 2.22 -9.75
C GLU A 238 0.45 3.17 -9.85
N LEU A 239 -0.07 3.66 -8.73
CA LEU A 239 -1.13 4.68 -8.70
C LEU A 239 -0.70 5.99 -9.40
N ILE A 240 0.57 6.39 -9.27
CA ILE A 240 1.12 7.56 -9.96
C ILE A 240 1.20 7.29 -11.47
N VAL A 241 1.50 6.07 -11.93
CA VAL A 241 1.43 5.75 -13.35
C VAL A 241 0.00 5.91 -13.89
N LEU A 242 -1.01 5.47 -13.14
CA LEU A 242 -2.43 5.61 -13.50
C LEU A 242 -2.94 7.06 -13.42
N HIS A 243 -2.43 7.85 -12.47
CA HIS A 243 -2.80 9.25 -12.25
C HIS A 243 -1.56 10.18 -12.17
N PRO A 244 -0.85 10.39 -13.28
CA PRO A 244 0.50 10.99 -13.28
C PRO A 244 0.56 12.44 -12.82
N THR A 245 -0.53 13.18 -12.95
CA THR A 245 -0.63 14.59 -12.55
C THR A 245 -1.29 14.78 -11.19
N TYR A 246 -1.76 13.72 -10.53
CA TYR A 246 -2.51 13.87 -9.27
C TYR A 246 -1.57 14.04 -8.08
N ALA A 247 -1.53 15.26 -7.53
CA ALA A 247 -0.58 15.62 -6.48
C ALA A 247 -0.72 14.76 -5.20
N PRO A 248 -1.93 14.48 -4.67
CA PRO A 248 -2.07 13.76 -3.39
C PRO A 248 -1.37 12.40 -3.34
N LEU A 249 -1.33 11.64 -4.44
CA LEU A 249 -0.61 10.36 -4.49
C LEU A 249 0.90 10.54 -4.40
N ARG A 250 1.44 11.59 -5.05
CA ARG A 250 2.86 11.92 -5.02
C ARG A 250 3.32 12.33 -3.63
N LEU A 251 2.49 13.08 -2.90
CA LEU A 251 2.79 13.44 -1.51
C LEU A 251 2.91 12.20 -0.63
N HIS A 252 1.93 11.30 -0.72
CA HIS A 252 1.93 10.05 0.04
C HIS A 252 3.09 9.13 -0.34
N TYR A 253 3.46 9.07 -1.62
CA TYR A 253 4.67 8.40 -2.08
C TYR A 253 5.92 9.01 -1.46
N ALA A 254 6.09 10.33 -1.52
CA ALA A 254 7.24 11.04 -0.98
C ALA A 254 7.40 10.78 0.53
N ILE A 255 6.31 10.80 1.29
CA ILE A 255 6.29 10.44 2.71
C ILE A 255 6.76 8.98 2.89
N SER A 256 6.09 8.03 2.22
CA SER A 256 6.41 6.61 2.35
C SER A 256 7.87 6.30 1.99
N PHE A 257 8.36 6.95 0.93
CA PHE A 257 9.71 6.77 0.41
C PHE A 257 10.78 7.43 1.30
N ALA A 258 10.49 8.59 1.90
CA ALA A 258 11.36 9.22 2.89
C ALA A 258 11.47 8.39 4.16
N PHE A 259 10.35 7.87 4.68
CA PHE A 259 10.37 7.06 5.90
C PHE A 259 10.93 5.65 5.69
N LEU A 260 10.96 5.14 4.46
CA LEU A 260 11.76 3.95 4.11
C LEU A 260 13.27 4.16 4.36
N ALA A 261 13.74 5.41 4.32
CA ALA A 261 15.11 5.75 4.67
C ALA A 261 15.38 5.66 6.18
N MET A 262 14.34 5.60 7.03
CA MET A 262 14.51 5.65 8.49
C MET A 262 15.21 4.42 9.07
N ASP A 263 14.98 3.22 8.53
CA ASP A 263 15.66 2.01 8.99
C ASP A 263 17.18 2.07 8.72
N THR A 264 17.61 2.91 7.77
CA THR A 264 19.02 3.25 7.52
C THR A 264 19.48 4.54 8.22
N ALA A 265 18.55 5.28 8.84
CA ALA A 265 18.77 6.58 9.47
C ALA A 265 18.79 6.54 10.99
N ALA A 266 18.93 5.35 11.60
CA ALA A 266 19.25 5.23 13.03
C ALA A 266 20.53 6.03 13.42
N ASP A 267 21.37 6.39 12.44
CA ASP A 267 22.52 7.30 12.59
C ASP A 267 22.18 8.81 12.60
N VAL A 268 20.92 9.20 12.37
CA VAL A 268 20.54 10.61 12.11
C VAL A 268 20.15 11.38 13.38
N ALA A 269 19.98 10.68 14.52
CA ALA A 269 19.94 11.30 15.84
C ALA A 269 21.31 11.88 16.27
N ALA A 270 22.41 11.50 15.60
CA ALA A 270 23.78 11.86 16.00
C ALA A 270 24.41 13.01 15.18
N GLY A 271 23.65 13.71 14.32
CA GLY A 271 24.22 14.79 13.50
C GLY A 271 25.32 14.33 12.53
N GLY A 272 25.28 13.05 12.12
CA GLY A 272 26.32 12.42 11.31
C GLY A 272 26.65 13.20 10.04
N THR A 273 27.94 13.39 9.81
CA THR A 273 28.57 14.11 8.69
C THR A 273 28.75 13.24 7.43
N GLN A 274 28.19 12.03 7.40
CA GLN A 274 28.38 11.12 6.27
C GLN A 274 27.70 11.65 5.00
N ALA A 275 28.34 11.35 3.86
CA ALA A 275 27.85 11.71 2.54
C ALA A 275 26.45 11.13 2.28
N LEU A 276 25.60 11.92 1.62
CA LEU A 276 24.25 11.52 1.26
C LEU A 276 24.29 10.49 0.11
N GLU A 277 24.42 9.20 0.46
CA GLU A 277 24.46 8.11 -0.51
C GLU A 277 23.25 7.17 -0.39
N GLY A 278 23.00 6.39 -1.43
CA GLY A 278 21.97 5.37 -1.42
C GLY A 278 20.52 5.91 -1.44
N HIS A 279 19.69 5.41 -0.53
CA HIS A 279 18.24 5.66 -0.53
C HIS A 279 17.84 7.10 -0.14
N PRO A 280 18.43 7.73 0.91
CA PRO A 280 18.16 9.13 1.23
C PRO A 280 18.36 10.10 0.06
N ALA A 281 19.42 9.91 -0.74
CA ALA A 281 19.69 10.73 -1.93
C ALA A 281 18.61 10.61 -3.00
N LYS A 282 18.12 9.38 -3.24
CA LYS A 282 17.01 9.13 -4.16
C LYS A 282 15.73 9.79 -3.66
N ALA A 283 15.43 9.67 -2.37
CA ALA A 283 14.24 10.27 -1.78
C ALA A 283 14.27 11.81 -1.86
N LEU A 284 15.41 12.43 -1.58
CA LEU A 284 15.59 13.88 -1.76
C LEU A 284 15.41 14.31 -3.22
N LYS A 285 15.89 13.53 -4.19
CA LYS A 285 15.68 13.81 -5.62
C LYS A 285 14.19 13.80 -5.98
N VAL A 286 13.42 12.83 -5.46
CA VAL A 286 11.97 12.74 -5.66
C VAL A 286 11.28 13.98 -5.06
N ILE A 287 11.54 14.28 -3.78
CA ILE A 287 10.93 15.41 -3.06
C ILE A 287 11.19 16.73 -3.76
N ARG A 288 12.45 17.00 -4.16
CA ARG A 288 12.83 18.24 -4.85
C ARG A 288 12.19 18.34 -6.24
N SER A 289 12.14 17.22 -6.97
CA SER A 289 11.43 17.16 -8.26
C SER A 289 9.96 17.49 -8.07
N ASP A 290 9.29 16.88 -7.09
CA ASP A 290 7.87 17.10 -6.85
C ASP A 290 7.57 18.52 -6.41
N ARG A 291 8.40 19.10 -5.54
CA ARG A 291 8.29 20.51 -5.14
C ARG A 291 8.40 21.45 -6.35
N SER A 292 9.35 21.22 -7.25
CA SER A 292 9.51 22.07 -8.45
C SER A 292 8.35 22.00 -9.45
N LYS A 293 7.54 20.92 -9.38
CA LYS A 293 6.44 20.64 -10.30
C LYS A 293 5.07 20.95 -9.69
N LEU A 294 5.01 21.23 -8.40
CA LEU A 294 3.77 21.34 -7.62
C LEU A 294 2.78 22.33 -8.22
N GLU A 295 3.22 23.55 -8.51
CA GLU A 295 2.36 24.63 -9.01
C GLU A 295 2.04 24.52 -10.50
N ARG A 296 2.92 23.89 -11.29
CA ARG A 296 2.88 23.96 -12.76
C ARG A 296 2.36 22.70 -13.43
N THR A 297 2.59 21.54 -12.82
CA THR A 297 2.34 20.23 -13.43
C THR A 297 1.24 19.47 -12.70
N TYR A 298 1.24 19.54 -11.37
CA TYR A 298 0.37 18.69 -10.57
C TYR A 298 -0.97 19.37 -10.28
N ARG A 299 -2.02 18.54 -10.19
CA ARG A 299 -3.39 18.95 -9.92
C ARG A 299 -3.79 18.55 -8.52
N HIS A 300 -4.68 19.34 -7.93
CA HIS A 300 -5.28 19.10 -6.62
C HIS A 300 -4.26 19.00 -5.47
N ALA A 301 -3.16 19.76 -5.56
CA ALA A 301 -2.30 19.99 -4.42
C ALA A 301 -3.10 20.70 -3.31
N ASP A 302 -3.10 20.12 -2.12
CA ASP A 302 -3.68 20.75 -0.92
C ASP A 302 -2.67 21.66 -0.23
N ALA A 303 -3.15 22.44 0.75
CA ALA A 303 -2.32 23.38 1.51
C ALA A 303 -1.20 22.70 2.31
N ALA A 304 -1.34 21.42 2.66
CA ALA A 304 -0.32 20.68 3.40
C ALA A 304 0.85 20.22 2.51
N HIS A 305 0.63 20.14 1.19
CA HIS A 305 1.58 19.52 0.26
C HIS A 305 2.95 20.21 0.27
N GLY A 306 2.98 21.53 0.07
CA GLY A 306 4.23 22.31 0.09
C GLY A 306 4.98 22.20 1.43
N PRO A 307 4.31 22.49 2.56
CA PRO A 307 4.91 22.36 3.89
C PRO A 307 5.46 20.99 4.22
N VAL A 308 4.74 19.92 3.88
CA VAL A 308 5.19 18.55 4.14
C VAL A 308 6.41 18.21 3.29
N LEU A 309 6.46 18.60 2.01
CA LEU A 309 7.67 18.38 1.20
C LEU A 309 8.90 19.11 1.77
N ALA A 310 8.72 20.32 2.31
CA ALA A 310 9.80 21.06 2.98
C ALA A 310 10.26 20.35 4.27
N LEU A 311 9.34 19.82 5.07
CA LEU A 311 9.66 19.00 6.24
C LEU A 311 10.40 17.71 5.87
N LEU A 312 10.00 17.02 4.81
CA LEU A 312 10.68 15.80 4.35
C LEU A 312 12.07 16.09 3.79
N GLU A 313 12.24 17.20 3.07
CA GLU A 313 13.57 17.65 2.61
C GLU A 313 14.48 17.97 3.80
N ALA A 314 13.95 18.70 4.79
CA ALA A 314 14.64 18.96 6.05
C ALA A 314 15.02 17.67 6.78
N PHE A 315 14.10 16.70 6.78
CA PHE A 315 14.28 15.44 7.47
C PHE A 315 15.45 14.62 6.90
N LEU A 316 15.54 14.54 5.58
CA LEU A 316 16.57 13.75 4.90
C LEU A 316 17.90 14.49 4.72
N THR A 317 17.93 15.81 4.81
CA THR A 317 19.15 16.61 4.63
C THR A 317 20.00 16.59 5.91
N PRO A 318 21.28 16.18 5.84
CA PRO A 318 22.20 16.29 6.98
C PRO A 318 22.34 17.74 7.44
N VAL A 319 22.42 17.96 8.77
CA VAL A 319 22.48 19.31 9.36
C VAL A 319 23.65 20.12 8.82
N ALA A 320 24.83 19.48 8.68
CA ALA A 320 26.03 20.12 8.15
C ALA A 320 25.93 20.54 6.67
N LEU A 321 24.98 20.00 5.91
CA LEU A 321 24.82 20.27 4.48
C LEU A 321 23.67 21.25 4.18
N ARG A 322 23.03 21.78 5.21
CA ARG A 322 21.86 22.62 5.06
C ARG A 322 22.25 24.08 4.87
N THR A 323 21.56 24.76 3.96
CA THR A 323 21.80 26.18 3.66
C THR A 323 20.79 27.08 4.37
N ALA A 324 21.17 28.34 4.60
CA ALA A 324 20.27 29.35 5.18
C ALA A 324 18.97 29.54 4.37
N ASP A 325 19.05 29.42 3.04
CA ASP A 325 17.86 29.47 2.18
C ASP A 325 16.92 28.29 2.43
N GLN A 326 17.46 27.09 2.67
CA GLN A 326 16.66 25.91 3.02
C GLN A 326 16.05 26.02 4.42
N ASP A 327 16.74 26.67 5.36
CA ASP A 327 16.18 26.99 6.68
C ASP A 327 15.03 28.00 6.57
N ALA A 328 15.22 29.08 5.80
CA ALA A 328 14.18 30.07 5.54
C ALA A 328 12.94 29.44 4.89
N GLN A 329 13.14 28.52 3.92
CA GLN A 329 12.05 27.78 3.28
C GLN A 329 11.30 26.87 4.26
N LEU A 330 12.02 26.19 5.17
CA LEU A 330 11.37 25.39 6.21
C LEU A 330 10.60 26.27 7.20
N VAL A 331 11.16 27.40 7.61
CA VAL A 331 10.47 28.34 8.50
C VAL A 331 9.20 28.88 7.84
N ALA A 332 9.24 29.22 6.54
CA ALA A 332 8.06 29.63 5.80
C ALA A 332 7.01 28.51 5.76
N ALA A 333 7.42 27.28 5.43
CA ALA A 333 6.54 26.12 5.41
C ALA A 333 5.87 25.85 6.77
N LEU A 334 6.61 25.94 7.87
CA LEU A 334 6.08 25.73 9.22
C LEU A 334 5.03 26.78 9.62
N ARG A 335 5.15 28.00 9.09
CA ARG A 335 4.22 29.11 9.36
C ARG A 335 2.90 29.01 8.60
N GLU A 336 2.80 28.14 7.59
CA GLU A 336 1.54 27.88 6.87
C GLU A 336 0.48 27.24 7.78
N TRP A 337 0.89 26.60 8.89
CA TRP A 337 -0.03 26.14 9.93
C TRP A 337 -0.14 27.21 11.02
N GLY A 338 -1.25 27.97 10.96
CA GLY A 338 -1.51 29.08 11.88
C GLY A 338 -1.94 28.63 13.27
N SER A 339 -2.46 27.41 13.39
CA SER A 339 -2.85 26.83 14.67
C SER A 339 -2.57 25.34 14.74
N CYS A 340 -2.60 24.80 15.96
CA CYS A 340 -2.41 23.38 16.14
C CYS A 340 -3.56 22.54 15.54
N ALA A 341 -4.80 22.99 15.70
CA ALA A 341 -5.96 22.31 15.14
C ALA A 341 -5.85 22.18 13.61
N GLU A 342 -5.34 23.21 12.93
CA GLU A 342 -5.07 23.17 11.48
C GLU A 342 -3.99 22.13 11.13
N ALA A 343 -2.89 22.08 11.88
CA ALA A 343 -1.84 21.10 11.65
C ALA A 343 -2.32 19.66 11.88
N GLN A 344 -3.10 19.42 12.95
CA GLN A 344 -3.68 18.09 13.24
C GLN A 344 -4.66 17.65 12.14
N ALA A 345 -5.60 18.53 11.76
CA ALA A 345 -6.55 18.26 10.69
C ALA A 345 -5.86 17.98 9.34
N ALA A 346 -4.77 18.68 9.05
CA ALA A 346 -4.01 18.52 7.81
C ALA A 346 -3.14 17.25 7.78
N LEU A 347 -2.53 16.89 8.91
CA LEU A 347 -1.45 15.88 8.95
C LEU A 347 -1.88 14.54 9.53
N LEU A 348 -2.72 14.55 10.57
CA LEU A 348 -3.00 13.38 11.42
C LEU A 348 -4.42 12.83 11.26
N GLU A 349 -5.33 13.63 10.69
CA GLU A 349 -6.70 13.21 10.44
C GLU A 349 -6.89 12.60 9.05
N ALA A 350 -7.84 11.66 8.95
CA ALA A 350 -8.26 11.12 7.67
C ALA A 350 -9.15 12.13 6.96
N THR A 351 -8.92 12.33 5.66
CA THR A 351 -9.63 13.33 4.84
C THR A 351 -10.23 12.68 3.60
N SER A 352 -11.01 13.42 2.82
CA SER A 352 -11.41 12.99 1.48
C SER A 352 -10.29 13.22 0.46
N TRP A 353 -10.25 12.43 -0.60
CA TRP A 353 -9.35 12.68 -1.73
C TRP A 353 -9.72 13.99 -2.46
N PRO A 354 -8.79 14.96 -2.58
CA PRO A 354 -9.04 16.22 -3.28
C PRO A 354 -9.52 16.03 -4.71
N GLY A 355 -10.48 16.85 -5.16
CA GLY A 355 -10.97 16.82 -6.55
C GLY A 355 -11.91 15.67 -6.89
N GLY A 356 -12.31 14.83 -5.92
CA GLY A 356 -13.28 13.75 -6.14
C GLY A 356 -12.78 12.61 -7.02
N VAL A 357 -11.45 12.45 -7.18
CA VAL A 357 -10.84 11.40 -8.02
C VAL A 357 -11.18 10.00 -7.52
N PHE A 358 -11.28 9.84 -6.20
CA PHE A 358 -11.67 8.59 -5.55
C PHE A 358 -12.93 8.81 -4.71
N PRO A 359 -14.12 8.85 -5.33
CA PRO A 359 -15.36 9.17 -4.64
C PRO A 359 -15.71 8.09 -3.63
N GLY A 360 -16.12 8.51 -2.42
CA GLY A 360 -16.49 7.59 -1.33
C GLY A 360 -15.32 6.91 -0.64
N GLU A 361 -14.08 7.13 -1.11
CA GLU A 361 -12.88 6.61 -0.48
C GLU A 361 -12.24 7.63 0.46
N TYR A 362 -11.59 7.10 1.49
CA TYR A 362 -10.86 7.91 2.46
C TYR A 362 -9.42 8.05 2.02
N ARG A 363 -8.86 9.23 2.25
CA ARG A 363 -7.43 9.48 2.21
C ARG A 363 -6.90 9.24 3.61
N ALA A 364 -5.95 8.31 3.73
CA ALA A 364 -5.21 8.09 4.96
C ALA A 364 -4.58 9.40 5.46
N PRO A 365 -4.41 9.58 6.79
CA PRO A 365 -3.58 10.63 7.35
C PRO A 365 -2.24 10.71 6.63
N LEU A 366 -1.71 11.92 6.44
CA LEU A 366 -0.41 12.10 5.80
C LEU A 366 0.69 11.49 6.66
N LEU A 367 0.61 11.68 7.96
CA LEU A 367 1.61 11.26 8.93
C LEU A 367 0.96 10.50 10.09
N ARG A 368 1.76 9.64 10.72
CA ARG A 368 1.49 9.13 12.07
C ARG A 368 2.19 10.01 13.11
N ASP A 369 1.72 9.98 14.34
CA ASP A 369 2.31 10.76 15.46
C ASP A 369 3.82 10.52 15.57
N ALA A 370 4.27 9.25 15.51
CA ALA A 370 5.68 8.90 15.52
C ALA A 370 6.46 9.52 14.33
N GLN A 371 5.86 9.57 13.14
CA GLN A 371 6.49 10.18 11.96
C GLN A 371 6.59 11.69 12.15
N LEU A 372 5.55 12.34 12.66
CA LEU A 372 5.56 13.77 12.96
C LEU A 372 6.61 14.11 14.02
N LEU A 373 6.73 13.29 15.08
CA LEU A 373 7.78 13.42 16.10
C LEU A 373 9.18 13.36 15.49
N HIS A 374 9.45 12.44 14.55
CA HIS A 374 10.75 12.37 13.87
C HIS A 374 11.03 13.59 12.99
N LEU A 375 10.01 14.11 12.28
CA LEU A 375 10.15 15.34 11.50
C LEU A 375 10.44 16.54 12.42
N LEU A 376 9.73 16.65 13.53
CA LEU A 376 9.92 17.71 14.52
C LEU A 376 11.32 17.65 15.13
N ALA A 377 11.75 16.48 15.59
CA ALA A 377 13.09 16.27 16.16
C ALA A 377 14.19 16.66 15.16
N LYS A 378 13.99 16.36 13.88
CA LYS A 378 14.96 16.74 12.85
C LYS A 378 14.92 18.24 12.54
N ALA A 379 13.75 18.87 12.53
CA ALA A 379 13.61 20.31 12.37
C ALA A 379 14.24 21.09 13.54
N GLN A 380 14.14 20.57 14.76
CA GLN A 380 14.82 21.10 15.96
C GLN A 380 16.33 21.13 15.81
N LEU A 381 16.94 20.07 15.28
CA LEU A 381 18.38 20.03 15.02
C LEU A 381 18.85 21.09 14.00
N HIS A 382 17.98 21.49 13.07
CA HIS A 382 18.31 22.49 12.05
C HIS A 382 18.07 23.92 12.53
N LEU A 383 16.95 24.18 13.21
CA LEU A 383 16.52 25.54 13.55
C LEU A 383 16.84 25.94 15.01
N GLY A 384 17.17 24.98 15.86
CA GLY A 384 17.33 25.14 17.30
C GLY A 384 16.06 24.81 18.09
N ASP A 385 16.26 24.33 19.32
CA ASP A 385 15.20 23.83 20.19
C ASP A 385 14.23 24.90 20.69
N ASP A 386 14.47 26.20 20.55
CA ASP A 386 13.52 27.24 20.99
C ASP A 386 13.00 28.08 19.83
N HIS A 387 13.20 27.62 18.58
CA HIS A 387 12.81 28.38 17.41
C HIS A 387 11.29 28.55 17.33
N ALA A 388 10.81 29.79 17.26
CA ALA A 388 9.39 30.14 17.33
C ALA A 388 8.52 29.43 16.26
N ALA A 389 9.08 29.17 15.07
CA ALA A 389 8.37 28.46 13.99
C ALA A 389 8.00 27.00 14.33
N LEU A 390 8.62 26.40 15.35
CA LEU A 390 8.33 25.02 15.78
C LEU A 390 7.18 24.93 16.79
N GLN A 391 6.74 26.07 17.33
CA GLN A 391 5.75 26.11 18.42
C GLN A 391 4.42 25.44 18.02
N THR A 392 3.90 25.73 16.83
CA THR A 392 2.64 25.13 16.36
C THR A 392 2.71 23.60 16.36
N LEU A 393 3.76 23.02 15.78
CA LEU A 393 3.92 21.57 15.71
C LEU A 393 4.13 20.94 17.09
N ARG A 394 4.81 21.63 18.01
CA ARG A 394 5.01 21.16 19.40
C ARG A 394 3.72 21.10 20.19
N LEU A 395 2.83 22.06 19.98
CA LEU A 395 1.53 22.09 20.66
C LEU A 395 0.59 20.98 20.15
N CYS A 396 0.93 20.32 19.04
CA CYS A 396 0.12 19.27 18.42
C CYS A 396 0.48 17.84 18.75
N LEU A 397 1.66 17.67 19.32
CA LEU A 397 2.19 16.41 19.83
C LEU A 397 2.02 16.39 21.35
#